data_AF-A0A829H2D9-F1
#
_entry.id   AF-A0A829H2D9-F1
#
_cell.length_a   1.000
_cell.length_b   1.000
_cell.length_c   1.000
_cell.angle_alpha   90.00
_cell.angle_beta   90.00
_cell.angle_gamma   90.00
#
_symmetry.space_group_name_H-M   'P 1'
#
loop_
_entity.id
_entity.type
_entity.pdbx_description
1 polymer ?
#
loop_
_entity_poly.entity_id
_entity_poly.type
_entity_poly.pdbx_seq_one_letter_code
_entity_poly.pdbx_strand_id
1 'polypeptide(L)'
;PIALPVILSGVRTAMVMIIGTATLAALIGAGGLGTFILLGIDRNDAALTLMGALAAALLAIVFSWLLNVMQKVSWKVSVGVVAIAIFGMVGSQVYTYVTAPKETITIAGKLGSEPDILINMYKELIQKADPDVGVTLKSNFGQTSFLYNALRTDKIGIYPEFSGTVLASLTKPSAAQQQQVTAGKDNYPLAKKLLAKQGLSYLKPMAYNN
;
A
#
# COMPACT_ATOMS: atom_id res chain seq x y z
N PRO A 1 4.92 -6.37 42.72
CA PRO A 1 4.45 -4.98 42.95
C PRO A 1 5.50 -3.91 42.58
N ILE A 2 6.74 -4.04 43.06
CA ILE A 2 7.78 -2.99 42.93
C ILE A 2 8.36 -2.89 41.50
N ALA A 3 8.35 -3.98 40.73
CA ALA A 3 8.84 -3.99 39.34
C ALA A 3 7.85 -3.40 38.32
N LEU A 4 6.57 -3.23 38.68
CA LEU A 4 5.53 -2.81 37.76
C LEU A 4 5.79 -1.44 37.11
N PRO A 5 6.21 -0.38 37.84
CA PRO A 5 6.53 0.92 37.23
C PRO A 5 7.69 0.84 36.23
N VAL A 6 8.70 0.02 36.51
CA VAL A 6 9.87 -0.16 35.64
C VAL A 6 9.48 -0.88 34.34
N ILE A 7 8.72 -1.97 34.44
CA ILE A 7 8.20 -2.70 33.27
C ILE A 7 7.35 -1.77 32.40
N LEU A 8 6.47 -0.98 33.00
CA LEU A 8 5.58 -0.07 32.28
C LEU A 8 6.34 1.07 31.59
N SER A 9 7.40 1.58 32.22
CA SER A 9 8.31 2.53 31.58
C SER A 9 8.96 1.91 30.33
N GLY A 10 9.45 0.67 30.44
CA GLY A 10 10.00 -0.09 29.32
C GLY A 10 8.99 -0.37 28.20
N VAL A 11 7.75 -0.71 28.54
CA VAL A 11 6.67 -0.92 27.55
C VAL A 11 6.37 0.38 26.80
N ARG A 12 6.33 1.52 27.49
CA ARG A 12 6.07 2.83 26.86
C ARG A 12 7.17 3.19 25.86
N THR A 13 8.44 3.05 26.25
CA THR A 13 9.56 3.36 25.35
C THR A 13 9.60 2.39 24.17
N ALA A 14 9.40 1.10 24.40
CA ALA A 14 9.31 0.10 23.35
C ALA A 14 8.19 0.41 22.35
N MET A 15 7.00 0.78 22.83
CA MET A 15 5.87 1.12 21.98
C MET A 15 6.15 2.34 21.09
N VAL A 16 6.76 3.40 21.63
CA VAL A 16 7.11 4.60 20.83
C VAL A 16 8.12 4.24 19.75
N MET A 17 9.12 3.40 20.07
CA MET A 17 10.08 2.90 19.07
C MET A 17 9.40 2.05 17.98
N ILE A 18 8.48 1.16 18.36
CA ILE A 18 7.73 0.33 17.41
C ILE A 18 6.88 1.19 16.48
N ILE A 19 6.19 2.22 16.99
CA ILE A 19 5.41 3.13 16.14
C ILE A 19 6.32 3.85 15.15
N GLY A 20 7.50 4.30 15.62
CA GLY A 20 8.50 4.93 14.77
C GLY A 20 8.97 4.00 13.63
N THR A 21 9.37 2.78 13.96
CA THR A 21 9.85 1.80 12.96
C THR A 21 8.71 1.26 12.08
N ALA A 22 7.49 1.19 12.59
CA ALA A 22 6.31 0.79 11.82
C ALA A 22 6.00 1.76 10.67
N THR A 23 6.41 3.04 10.76
CA THR A 23 6.26 3.96 9.61
C THR A 23 7.08 3.51 8.39
N LEU A 24 8.17 2.76 8.60
CA LEU A 24 8.97 2.18 7.52
C LEU A 24 8.23 1.05 6.78
N ALA A 25 7.14 0.50 7.33
CA ALA A 25 6.32 -0.49 6.64
C ALA A 25 5.71 0.06 5.33
N ALA A 26 5.60 1.39 5.21
CA ALA A 26 5.21 2.04 3.96
C ALA A 26 6.19 1.74 2.80
N LEU A 27 7.47 1.50 3.08
CA LEU A 27 8.48 1.17 2.06
C LEU A 27 8.18 -0.16 1.36
N ILE A 28 7.52 -1.08 2.06
CA ILE A 28 7.12 -2.39 1.53
C ILE A 28 5.63 -2.44 1.17
N GLY A 29 4.99 -1.28 1.02
CA GLY A 29 3.60 -1.22 0.59
C GLY A 29 2.57 -1.60 1.66
N ALA A 30 2.94 -1.72 2.93
CA ALA A 30 1.96 -1.97 3.99
C ALA A 30 1.00 -0.78 4.21
N GLY A 31 1.35 0.40 3.68
CA GLY A 31 0.58 1.64 3.78
C GLY A 31 0.77 2.35 5.12
N GLY A 32 -0.26 3.10 5.54
CA GLY A 32 -0.30 3.82 6.83
C GLY A 32 0.27 5.23 6.76
N LEU A 33 0.56 5.82 7.94
CA LEU A 33 1.02 7.21 8.05
C LEU A 33 2.39 7.44 7.40
N GLY A 34 3.23 6.40 7.32
CA GLY A 34 4.53 6.44 6.64
C GLY A 34 4.42 6.73 5.15
N THR A 35 3.29 6.43 4.50
CA THR A 35 3.07 6.73 3.08
C THR A 35 3.14 8.22 2.80
N PHE A 36 2.66 9.08 3.70
CA PHE A 36 2.76 10.54 3.55
C PHE A 36 4.21 11.04 3.65
N ILE A 37 5.01 10.41 4.51
CA ILE A 37 6.44 10.73 4.65
C ILE A 37 7.17 10.40 3.35
N LEU A 38 6.97 9.19 2.82
CA LEU A 38 7.60 8.76 1.56
C LEU A 38 7.14 9.61 0.39
N LEU A 39 5.84 9.92 0.31
CA LEU A 39 5.30 10.76 -0.76
C LEU A 39 5.88 12.18 -0.73
N GLY A 40 6.06 12.75 0.46
CA GLY A 40 6.71 14.05 0.63
C GLY A 40 8.17 14.03 0.21
N ILE A 41 8.92 12.97 0.57
CA ILE A 41 10.31 12.78 0.13
C ILE A 41 10.39 12.68 -1.40
N ASP A 42 9.57 11.81 -2.01
CA ASP A 42 9.58 11.58 -3.46
C ASP A 42 9.21 12.83 -4.27
N ARG A 43 8.33 13.68 -3.71
CA ARG A 43 7.89 14.93 -4.35
C ARG A 43 8.73 16.15 -3.95
N ASN A 44 9.75 15.97 -3.12
CA ASN A 44 10.51 17.05 -2.49
C ASN A 44 9.58 18.11 -1.83
N ASP A 45 8.49 17.64 -1.22
CA ASP A 45 7.47 18.44 -0.55
C ASP A 45 7.62 18.28 0.97
N ALA A 46 8.17 19.33 1.60
CA ALA A 46 8.39 19.38 3.03
C ALA A 46 7.08 19.38 3.82
N ALA A 47 6.00 19.94 3.28
CA ALA A 47 4.71 19.99 3.96
C ALA A 47 4.09 18.60 4.06
N LEU A 48 4.12 17.80 2.98
CA LEU A 48 3.67 16.41 3.02
C LEU A 48 4.52 15.54 3.96
N THR A 49 5.84 15.75 3.95
CA THR A 49 6.77 15.03 4.83
C THR A 49 6.46 15.32 6.30
N LEU A 50 6.29 16.60 6.64
CA LEU A 50 5.94 17.06 7.99
C LEU A 50 4.56 16.55 8.41
N MET A 51 3.58 16.53 7.51
CA MET A 51 2.25 16.02 7.80
C MET A 51 2.28 14.55 8.24
N GLY A 52 3.01 13.70 7.51
CA GLY A 52 3.19 12.30 7.88
C GLY A 52 3.94 12.11 9.20
N ALA A 53 5.03 12.87 9.40
CA ALA A 53 5.83 12.81 10.62
C ALA A 53 5.04 13.27 11.86
N LEU A 54 4.31 14.38 11.76
CA LEU A 54 3.47 14.91 12.84
C LEU A 54 2.33 13.97 13.17
N ALA A 55 1.68 13.38 12.16
CA ALA A 55 0.62 12.39 12.39
C ALA A 55 1.16 11.16 13.14
N ALA A 56 2.34 10.64 12.76
CA ALA A 56 2.97 9.51 13.45
C ALA A 56 3.38 9.87 14.89
N ALA A 57 3.94 11.07 15.12
CA ALA A 57 4.28 11.55 16.45
C ALA A 57 3.03 11.71 17.33
N LEU A 58 1.95 12.28 16.79
CA LEU A 58 0.66 12.42 17.48
C LEU A 58 0.11 11.05 17.88
N LEU A 59 0.15 10.08 16.96
CA LEU A 59 -0.27 8.70 17.24
C LEU A 59 0.52 8.10 18.40
N ALA A 60 1.85 8.26 18.41
CA ALA A 60 2.70 7.79 19.50
C ALA A 60 2.35 8.44 20.85
N ILE A 61 2.05 9.75 20.86
CA ILE A 61 1.62 10.47 22.06
C ILE A 61 0.27 9.94 22.56
N VAL A 62 -0.71 9.78 21.67
CA VAL A 62 -2.04 9.26 22.01
C VAL A 62 -1.95 7.86 22.61
N PHE A 63 -1.17 6.96 22.01
CA PHE A 63 -0.97 5.62 22.54
C PHE A 63 -0.23 5.62 23.88
N SER A 64 0.79 6.48 24.04
CA SER A 64 1.50 6.67 25.31
C SER A 64 0.57 7.14 26.43
N TRP A 65 -0.32 8.08 26.10
CA TRP A 65 -1.36 8.56 26.99
C TRP A 65 -2.39 7.48 27.32
N LEU A 66 -2.87 6.72 26.34
CA LEU A 66 -3.84 5.64 26.55
C LEU A 66 -3.28 4.56 27.48
N LEU A 67 -2.03 4.15 27.29
CA LEU A 67 -1.35 3.23 28.20
C LEU A 67 -1.30 3.79 29.63
N ASN A 68 -1.04 5.09 29.79
CA ASN A 68 -1.03 5.73 31.11
C ASN A 68 -2.43 5.75 31.77
N VAL A 69 -3.49 5.91 30.98
CA VAL A 69 -4.87 5.84 31.49
C VAL A 69 -5.20 4.42 31.91
N MET A 70 -4.89 3.41 31.08
CA MET A 70 -5.15 2.00 31.39
C MET A 70 -4.44 1.51 32.66
N GLN A 71 -3.34 2.16 33.06
CA GLN A 71 -2.64 1.87 34.31
C GLN A 71 -3.40 2.35 35.56
N LYS A 72 -4.16 3.44 35.44
CA LYS A 72 -4.91 4.01 36.57
C LYS A 72 -6.25 3.31 36.79
N VAL A 73 -6.72 2.56 35.80
CA VAL A 73 -7.99 1.86 35.80
C VAL A 73 -7.80 0.42 36.27
N SER A 74 -8.81 -0.16 36.92
CA SER A 74 -8.73 -1.54 37.40
C SER A 74 -8.48 -2.53 36.25
N TRP A 75 -7.63 -3.54 36.50
CA TRP A 75 -7.28 -4.60 35.53
C TRP A 75 -8.51 -5.22 34.84
N LYS A 76 -9.60 -5.44 35.57
CA LYS A 76 -10.83 -6.05 35.02
C LYS A 76 -11.49 -5.17 33.95
N VAL A 77 -11.49 -3.85 34.16
CA VAL A 77 -12.04 -2.90 33.18
C VAL A 77 -11.12 -2.79 31.97
N SER A 78 -9.80 -2.73 32.18
CA SER A 78 -8.83 -2.70 31.08
C SER A 78 -8.95 -3.93 30.18
N VAL A 79 -9.09 -5.13 30.76
CA VAL A 79 -9.34 -6.37 29.99
C VAL A 79 -10.69 -6.34 29.30
N GLY A 80 -11.75 -5.86 29.97
CA GLY A 80 -13.08 -5.72 29.37
C GLY A 80 -13.09 -4.81 28.14
N VAL A 81 -12.44 -3.64 28.21
CA VAL A 81 -12.32 -2.70 27.09
C VAL A 81 -11.57 -3.32 25.91
N VAL A 82 -10.44 -3.99 26.17
CA VAL A 82 -9.66 -4.67 25.12
C VAL A 82 -10.48 -5.80 24.49
N ALA A 83 -11.19 -6.59 25.28
CA ALA A 83 -12.03 -7.67 24.78
C ALA A 83 -13.17 -7.15 23.89
N ILE A 84 -13.83 -6.06 24.28
CA ILE A 84 -14.88 -5.42 23.46
C ILE A 84 -14.29 -4.87 22.16
N ALA A 85 -13.11 -4.22 22.21
CA ALA A 85 -12.45 -3.71 21.02
C ALA A 85 -12.08 -4.83 20.04
N ILE A 86 -11.52 -5.94 20.55
CA ILE A 86 -11.20 -7.12 19.73
C ILE A 86 -12.48 -7.72 19.15
N PHE A 87 -13.53 -7.88 19.96
CA PHE A 87 -14.79 -8.45 19.51
C PHE A 87 -15.46 -7.58 18.44
N GLY A 88 -15.44 -6.25 18.60
CA GLY A 88 -15.92 -5.31 17.58
C GLY A 88 -15.11 -5.37 16.29
N MET A 89 -13.79 -5.50 16.38
CA MET A 89 -12.91 -5.63 15.22
C MET A 89 -13.16 -6.94 14.46
N VAL A 90 -13.25 -8.07 15.18
CA VAL A 90 -13.57 -9.38 14.61
C VAL A 90 -14.97 -9.38 14.01
N GLY A 91 -15.96 -8.83 14.72
CA GLY A 91 -17.33 -8.71 14.21
C GLY A 91 -17.42 -7.90 12.93
N SER A 92 -16.68 -6.78 12.83
CA SER A 92 -16.59 -5.96 11.62
C SER A 92 -15.95 -6.71 10.45
N GLN A 93 -14.88 -7.46 10.70
CA GLN A 93 -14.22 -8.29 9.69
C GLN A 93 -15.15 -9.40 9.17
N VAL A 94 -15.88 -10.07 10.07
CA VAL A 94 -16.86 -11.10 9.72
C VAL A 94 -18.02 -10.51 8.94
N TYR A 95 -18.57 -9.38 9.37
CA TYR A 95 -19.62 -8.68 8.65
C TYR A 95 -19.19 -8.36 7.22
N THR A 96 -18.01 -7.76 7.07
CA THR A 96 -17.43 -7.41 5.76
C THR A 96 -17.23 -8.65 4.90
N TYR A 97 -16.75 -9.76 5.47
CA TYR A 97 -16.57 -11.02 4.74
C TYR A 97 -17.89 -11.59 4.21
N VAL A 98 -18.97 -11.49 4.98
CA VAL A 98 -20.30 -12.00 4.59
C VAL A 98 -21.00 -11.06 3.60
N THR A 99 -20.73 -9.75 3.65
CA THR A 99 -21.33 -8.76 2.74
C THR A 99 -20.44 -8.39 1.55
N ALA A 100 -19.25 -8.98 1.42
CA ALA A 100 -18.31 -8.62 0.36
C ALA A 100 -18.86 -8.97 -1.03
N PRO A 101 -18.61 -8.13 -2.05
CA PRO A 101 -18.94 -8.44 -3.44
C PRO A 101 -18.29 -9.77 -3.88
N LYS A 102 -19.03 -10.55 -4.69
CA LYS A 102 -18.57 -11.86 -5.16
C LYS A 102 -17.27 -11.81 -5.97
N GLU A 103 -17.03 -10.68 -6.63
CA GLU A 103 -15.80 -10.43 -7.37
C GLU A 103 -15.27 -9.04 -7.01
N THR A 104 -14.05 -8.97 -6.49
CA THR A 104 -13.39 -7.72 -6.14
C THR A 104 -12.05 -7.62 -6.85
N ILE A 105 -11.92 -6.68 -7.77
CA ILE A 105 -10.68 -6.38 -8.47
C ILE A 105 -9.87 -5.40 -7.61
N THR A 106 -8.64 -5.79 -7.27
CA THR A 106 -7.70 -4.91 -6.57
C THR A 106 -6.80 -4.21 -7.57
N ILE A 107 -6.86 -2.89 -7.64
CA ILE A 107 -6.01 -2.07 -8.52
C ILE A 107 -4.99 -1.32 -7.66
N ALA A 108 -3.70 -1.45 -7.96
CA ALA A 108 -2.65 -0.76 -7.23
C ALA A 108 -1.97 0.32 -8.06
N GLY A 109 -1.61 1.42 -7.40
CA GLY A 109 -0.85 2.52 -7.97
C GLY A 109 0.57 2.55 -7.41
N LYS A 110 1.53 2.92 -8.27
CA LYS A 110 2.89 3.26 -7.83
C LYS A 110 2.88 4.53 -6.96
N LEU A 111 3.99 4.83 -6.30
CA LEU A 111 4.17 6.12 -5.63
C LEU A 111 4.10 7.25 -6.67
N GLY A 112 3.27 8.28 -6.42
CA GLY A 112 3.15 9.46 -7.29
C GLY A 112 1.71 9.83 -7.66
N SER A 113 1.51 11.07 -8.14
CA SER A 113 0.17 11.59 -8.47
C SER A 113 -0.43 10.90 -9.70
N GLU A 114 0.37 10.70 -10.75
CA GLU A 114 -0.12 10.12 -12.00
C GLU A 114 -0.63 8.68 -11.79
N PRO A 115 0.12 7.74 -11.19
CA PRO A 115 -0.40 6.40 -10.93
C PRO A 115 -1.67 6.41 -10.08
N ASP A 116 -1.76 7.33 -9.10
CA ASP A 116 -2.94 7.47 -8.24
C ASP A 116 -4.18 7.95 -9.00
N ILE A 117 -4.01 8.92 -9.92
CA ILE A 117 -5.08 9.37 -10.80
C ILE A 117 -5.52 8.23 -11.72
N LEU A 118 -4.56 7.51 -12.33
CA LEU A 118 -4.86 6.42 -13.26
C LEU A 118 -5.67 5.30 -12.61
N ILE A 119 -5.35 4.89 -11.38
CA ILE A 119 -6.12 3.83 -10.72
C ILE A 119 -7.55 4.27 -10.36
N ASN A 120 -7.76 5.55 -10.04
CA ASN A 120 -9.10 6.09 -9.83
C ASN A 120 -9.90 6.12 -11.14
N MET A 121 -9.27 6.52 -12.25
CA MET A 121 -9.90 6.42 -13.58
C MET A 121 -10.27 4.98 -13.93
N TYR A 122 -9.38 4.00 -13.68
CA TYR A 122 -9.69 2.60 -13.93
C TYR A 122 -10.85 2.09 -13.08
N LYS A 123 -10.92 2.48 -11.80
CA LYS A 123 -12.05 2.15 -10.94
C LYS A 123 -13.37 2.64 -11.55
N GLU A 124 -13.43 3.91 -11.95
CA GLU A 124 -14.64 4.47 -12.56
C GLU A 124 -15.03 3.73 -13.85
N LEU A 125 -14.05 3.42 -14.71
CA LEU A 125 -14.30 2.70 -15.96
C LEU A 125 -14.79 1.27 -15.74
N ILE A 126 -14.21 0.54 -14.79
CA ILE A 126 -14.62 -0.83 -14.45
C ILE A 126 -16.03 -0.82 -13.85
N GLN A 127 -16.28 0.03 -12.86
CA GLN A 127 -17.60 0.11 -12.20
C GLN A 127 -18.70 0.62 -13.15
N LYS A 128 -18.34 1.45 -14.14
CA LYS A 128 -19.28 1.88 -15.19
C LYS A 128 -19.58 0.77 -16.20
N ALA A 129 -18.62 -0.10 -16.48
CA ALA A 129 -18.80 -1.23 -17.38
C ALA A 129 -19.58 -2.37 -16.73
N ASP A 130 -19.32 -2.64 -15.45
CA ASP A 130 -20.01 -3.64 -14.63
C ASP A 130 -20.22 -3.12 -13.20
N PRO A 131 -21.44 -2.69 -12.84
CA PRO A 131 -21.76 -2.19 -11.50
C PRO A 131 -21.63 -3.22 -10.38
N ASP A 132 -21.66 -4.52 -10.69
CA ASP A 132 -21.64 -5.59 -9.69
C ASP A 132 -20.22 -5.98 -9.27
N VAL A 133 -19.19 -5.48 -9.97
CA VAL A 133 -17.78 -5.69 -9.65
C VAL A 133 -17.32 -4.72 -8.56
N GLY A 134 -16.84 -5.29 -7.44
CA GLY A 134 -16.16 -4.53 -6.42
C GLY A 134 -14.78 -4.06 -6.91
N VAL A 135 -14.41 -2.80 -6.66
CA VAL A 135 -13.06 -2.31 -6.97
C VAL A 135 -12.40 -1.76 -5.71
N THR A 136 -11.28 -2.36 -5.33
CA THR A 136 -10.44 -1.90 -4.21
C THR A 136 -9.19 -1.24 -4.73
N LEU A 137 -8.93 0.00 -4.30
CA LEU A 137 -7.73 0.74 -4.68
C LEU A 137 -6.65 0.61 -3.61
N LYS A 138 -5.43 0.30 -4.04
CA LYS A 138 -4.21 0.41 -3.23
C LYS A 138 -3.35 1.55 -3.77
N SER A 139 -3.66 2.75 -3.31
CA SER A 139 -2.92 3.96 -3.63
C SER A 139 -1.51 3.91 -3.02
N ASN A 140 -0.51 4.42 -3.76
CA ASN A 140 0.87 4.54 -3.30
C ASN A 140 1.39 3.22 -2.68
N PHE A 141 1.08 2.09 -3.32
CA PHE A 141 1.32 0.76 -2.76
C PHE A 141 2.77 0.32 -2.85
N GLY A 142 3.60 0.99 -3.66
CA GLY A 142 5.02 0.69 -3.76
C GLY A 142 5.61 1.09 -5.11
N GLN A 143 6.79 0.54 -5.40
CA GLN A 143 7.51 0.78 -6.65
C GLN A 143 7.31 -0.37 -7.65
N THR A 144 7.77 -0.17 -8.89
CA THR A 144 7.60 -1.11 -10.03
C THR A 144 7.84 -2.58 -9.67
N SER A 145 8.98 -2.95 -9.09
CA SER A 145 9.29 -4.36 -8.80
C SER A 145 8.40 -4.95 -7.71
N PHE A 146 7.96 -4.12 -6.75
CA PHE A 146 7.05 -4.56 -5.70
C PHE A 146 5.66 -4.85 -6.26
N LEU A 147 5.11 -3.92 -7.06
CA LEU A 147 3.80 -4.10 -7.70
C LEU A 147 3.82 -5.28 -8.67
N TYR A 148 4.90 -5.46 -9.44
CA TYR A 148 5.05 -6.62 -10.31
C TYR A 148 5.01 -7.95 -9.54
N ASN A 149 5.71 -8.04 -8.40
CA ASN A 149 5.66 -9.23 -7.55
C ASN A 149 4.30 -9.40 -6.87
N ALA A 150 3.65 -8.30 -6.45
CA ALA A 150 2.30 -8.33 -5.91
C ALA A 150 1.28 -8.85 -6.94
N LEU A 151 1.45 -8.49 -8.21
CA LEU A 151 0.62 -9.01 -9.31
C LEU A 151 0.84 -10.51 -9.52
N ARG A 152 2.10 -10.98 -9.48
CA ARG A 152 2.45 -12.40 -9.62
C ARG A 152 2.01 -13.29 -8.45
N THR A 153 1.72 -12.69 -7.30
CA THR A 153 1.32 -13.39 -6.06
C THR A 153 -0.15 -13.17 -5.73
N ASP A 154 -0.94 -12.73 -6.71
CA ASP A 154 -2.38 -12.48 -6.60
C ASP A 154 -2.77 -11.50 -5.47
N LYS A 155 -1.84 -10.63 -5.05
CA LYS A 155 -2.09 -9.58 -4.03
C LYS A 155 -2.76 -8.34 -4.61
N ILE A 156 -2.65 -8.18 -5.93
CA ILE A 156 -3.30 -7.16 -6.76
C ILE A 156 -3.70 -7.82 -8.09
N GLY A 157 -4.75 -7.33 -8.74
CA GLY A 157 -5.19 -7.82 -10.05
C GLY A 157 -4.70 -6.97 -11.21
N ILE A 158 -4.56 -5.66 -11.02
CA ILE A 158 -4.19 -4.71 -12.08
C ILE A 158 -3.28 -3.60 -11.52
N TYR A 159 -2.31 -3.14 -12.31
CA TYR A 159 -1.62 -1.87 -12.08
C TYR A 159 -1.13 -1.25 -13.40
N PRO A 160 -1.05 0.09 -13.50
CA PRO A 160 -0.49 0.77 -14.66
C PRO A 160 1.05 0.66 -14.69
N GLU A 161 1.60 0.33 -15.87
CA GLU A 161 3.04 0.31 -16.11
C GLU A 161 3.38 0.83 -17.51
N PHE A 162 4.61 1.33 -17.67
CA PHE A 162 5.13 1.82 -18.93
C PHE A 162 5.90 0.75 -19.68
N SER A 163 5.75 0.71 -21.01
CA SER A 163 6.39 -0.28 -21.87
C SER A 163 7.92 -0.25 -21.76
N GLY A 164 8.52 0.93 -21.67
CA GLY A 164 9.96 1.10 -21.44
C GLY A 164 10.41 0.52 -20.10
N THR A 165 9.66 0.78 -19.02
CA THR A 165 9.96 0.25 -17.68
C THR A 165 9.82 -1.27 -17.62
N VAL A 166 8.82 -1.85 -18.30
CA VAL A 166 8.68 -3.31 -18.43
C VAL A 166 9.94 -3.92 -19.04
N LEU A 167 10.46 -3.33 -20.11
CA LEU A 167 11.63 -3.83 -20.82
C LEU A 167 12.94 -3.61 -20.06
N ALA A 168 13.03 -2.50 -19.32
CA ALA A 168 14.23 -2.17 -18.55
C ALA A 168 14.34 -2.95 -17.23
N SER A 169 13.22 -3.23 -16.56
CA SER A 169 13.24 -3.66 -15.15
C SER A 169 12.50 -4.97 -14.86
N LEU A 170 11.54 -5.38 -15.71
CA LEU A 170 10.65 -6.51 -15.41
C LEU A 170 10.86 -7.72 -16.34
N THR A 171 11.54 -7.52 -17.46
CA THR A 171 11.81 -8.55 -18.45
C THR A 171 13.30 -8.59 -18.77
N LYS A 172 13.73 -9.62 -19.51
CA LYS A 172 15.13 -9.78 -19.94
C LYS A 172 15.17 -9.83 -21.47
N PRO A 173 15.19 -8.67 -22.17
CA PRO A 173 15.34 -8.62 -23.62
C PRO A 173 16.70 -9.20 -24.05
N SER A 174 16.79 -9.78 -25.24
CA SER A 174 18.06 -10.15 -25.85
C SER A 174 18.85 -8.91 -26.30
N ALA A 175 20.14 -9.05 -26.59
CA ALA A 175 20.99 -7.93 -27.04
C ALA A 175 20.41 -7.20 -28.28
N ALA A 176 19.88 -7.94 -29.25
CA ALA A 176 19.23 -7.36 -30.43
C ALA A 176 17.92 -6.63 -30.09
N GLN A 177 17.15 -7.16 -29.12
CA GLN A 177 15.94 -6.51 -28.64
C GLN A 177 16.27 -5.25 -27.84
N GLN A 178 17.38 -5.25 -27.10
CA GLN A 178 17.82 -4.10 -26.33
C GLN A 178 18.27 -2.94 -27.23
N GLN A 179 18.91 -3.24 -28.36
CA GLN A 179 19.20 -2.26 -29.42
C GLN A 179 17.92 -1.64 -30.01
N GLN A 180 16.84 -2.42 -30.14
CA GLN A 180 15.54 -1.88 -30.56
C GLN A 180 14.95 -0.92 -29.51
N VAL A 181 15.09 -1.25 -28.22
CA VAL A 181 14.58 -0.41 -27.12
C VAL A 181 15.33 0.92 -27.05
N THR A 182 16.67 0.90 -27.14
CA THR A 182 17.47 2.13 -27.15
C THR A 182 17.31 2.95 -28.41
N ALA A 183 16.89 2.34 -29.53
CA ALA A 183 16.54 3.05 -30.76
C ALA A 183 15.19 3.79 -30.70
N GLY A 184 14.48 3.76 -29.56
CA GLY A 184 13.23 4.53 -29.36
C GLY A 184 12.05 4.04 -30.20
N LYS A 185 12.07 2.79 -30.68
CA LYS A 185 10.94 2.18 -31.40
C LYS A 185 9.78 1.88 -30.44
N ASP A 186 8.59 1.65 -30.97
CA ASP A 186 7.44 1.21 -30.18
C ASP A 186 7.79 -0.06 -29.37
N ASN A 187 7.81 0.12 -28.05
CA ASN A 187 8.19 -0.89 -27.08
C ASN A 187 7.01 -1.80 -26.68
N TYR A 188 5.77 -1.40 -26.99
CA TYR A 188 4.57 -2.12 -26.56
C TYR A 188 4.52 -3.57 -27.08
N PRO A 189 4.73 -3.85 -28.39
CA PRO A 189 4.63 -5.22 -28.91
C PRO A 189 5.65 -6.16 -28.26
N LEU A 190 6.86 -5.67 -28.02
CA LEU A 190 7.91 -6.43 -27.37
C LEU A 190 7.61 -6.68 -25.89
N ALA A 191 7.19 -5.64 -25.16
CA ALA A 191 6.81 -5.73 -23.75
C ALA A 191 5.67 -6.75 -23.56
N LYS A 192 4.62 -6.66 -24.38
CA LYS A 192 3.49 -7.61 -24.37
C LYS A 192 3.95 -9.05 -24.62
N LYS A 193 4.81 -9.28 -25.63
CA LYS A 193 5.32 -10.61 -25.95
C LYS A 193 6.13 -11.21 -24.81
N LEU A 194 6.96 -10.41 -24.13
CA LEU A 194 7.80 -10.89 -23.04
C LEU A 194 7.00 -11.13 -21.75
N LEU A 195 6.02 -10.28 -21.44
CA LEU A 195 5.12 -10.48 -20.30
C LEU A 195 4.19 -11.69 -20.49
N ALA A 196 3.72 -11.94 -21.72
CA ALA A 196 2.90 -13.11 -22.02
C ALA A 196 3.62 -14.43 -21.70
N LYS A 197 4.95 -14.50 -21.88
CA LYS A 197 5.76 -15.68 -21.48
C LYS A 197 5.78 -15.91 -19.98
N GLN A 198 5.42 -14.90 -19.20
CA GLN A 198 5.37 -14.94 -17.74
C GLN A 198 3.94 -15.17 -17.21
N GLY A 199 2.97 -15.42 -18.10
CA GLY A 199 1.56 -15.59 -17.75
C GLY A 199 0.81 -14.29 -17.49
N LEU A 200 1.38 -13.14 -17.87
CA LEU A 200 0.78 -11.82 -17.61
C LEU A 200 0.19 -11.22 -18.90
N SER A 201 -0.94 -10.54 -18.74
CA SER A 201 -1.59 -9.81 -19.82
C SER A 201 -1.19 -8.33 -19.79
N TYR A 202 -0.73 -7.80 -20.94
CA TYR A 202 -0.43 -6.39 -21.09
C TYR A 202 -1.42 -5.72 -22.05
N LEU A 203 -2.31 -4.91 -21.49
CA LEU A 203 -3.43 -4.27 -22.19
C LEU A 203 -2.93 -3.23 -23.20
N LYS A 204 -3.81 -2.83 -24.13
CA LYS A 204 -3.48 -1.80 -25.12
C LYS A 204 -3.11 -0.49 -24.40
N PRO A 205 -2.05 0.21 -24.80
CA PRO A 205 -1.69 1.49 -24.20
C PRO A 205 -2.83 2.49 -24.31
N MET A 206 -2.99 3.34 -23.29
CA MET A 206 -3.92 4.46 -23.31
C MET A 206 -3.46 5.51 -24.32
N ALA A 207 -4.35 6.37 -24.82
CA ALA A 207 -3.94 7.47 -25.72
C ALA A 207 -3.09 8.56 -25.02
N TYR A 208 -2.91 8.46 -23.70
CA TYR A 208 -2.15 9.39 -22.88
C TYR A 208 -0.67 8.97 -22.81
N ASN A 209 0.23 9.88 -23.23
CA ASN A 209 1.68 9.81 -23.08
C ASN A 209 2.39 8.59 -23.73
N ASN A 210 1.95 8.20 -24.94
CA ASN A 210 2.65 7.21 -25.79
C ASN A 210 3.59 7.85 -26.80
#